data_AF-A0A6N3T8C1-F1
#
_entry.id   AF-A0A6N3T8C1-F1
#
_cell.length_a   1.000
_cell.length_b   1.000
_cell.length_c   1.000
_cell.angle_alpha   90.00
_cell.angle_beta   90.00
_cell.angle_gamma   90.00
#
_symmetry.space_group_name_H-M   'P 1'
#
loop_
_entity.id
_entity.type
_entity.pdbx_description
1 polymer ?
#
loop_
_entity_poly.entity_id
_entity_poly.type
_entity_poly.pdbx_seq_one_letter_code
_entity_poly.pdbx_strand_id
1 'polypeptide(L)'
;MTVSEMASDQSLWLSDGVSGPLPSEETTRRLLIHHGWLELAPYGRTQSRSLATEKTVKGGYGQNIDPSGKHSIRLSGGARSFPFPVFWKERLPEVAASLGWPKIISSVSDFKWKQERLSWLLNDYAYLPTPALSELSGMGTATVKRAKAAMAPSASIH
;
A
#
# COMPACT_ATOMS: atom_id res chain seq x y z
N MET A 1 -13.93 -4.61 -4.55
CA MET A 1 -13.10 -3.51 -5.04
C MET A 1 -11.62 -3.86 -4.99
N THR A 2 -10.89 -3.64 -6.08
CA THR A 2 -9.46 -3.88 -6.27
C THR A 2 -8.62 -2.72 -5.70
N VAL A 3 -7.31 -2.94 -5.54
CA VAL A 3 -6.34 -1.89 -5.16
C VAL A 3 -6.33 -0.72 -6.16
N SER A 4 -6.50 -1.00 -7.45
CA SER A 4 -6.53 0.03 -8.51
C SER A 4 -7.77 0.92 -8.40
N GLU A 5 -8.93 0.31 -8.18
CA GLU A 5 -10.18 1.01 -7.89
C GLU A 5 -10.06 1.82 -6.58
N MET A 6 -9.37 1.29 -5.57
CA MET A 6 -9.15 1.99 -4.29
C MET A 6 -8.30 3.23 -4.47
N ALA A 7 -7.19 3.12 -5.17
CA ALA A 7 -6.29 4.24 -5.48
C ALA A 7 -7.02 5.37 -6.23
N SER A 8 -8.01 5.01 -7.06
CA SER A 8 -8.76 5.96 -7.90
C SER A 8 -9.96 6.61 -7.19
N ASP A 9 -10.41 6.05 -6.07
CA ASP A 9 -11.56 6.59 -5.32
C ASP A 9 -11.13 7.75 -4.41
N GLN A 10 -11.33 8.98 -4.90
CA GLN A 10 -10.98 10.21 -4.18
C GLN A 10 -11.64 10.31 -2.80
N SER A 11 -12.84 9.77 -2.64
CA SER A 11 -13.60 9.86 -1.39
C SER A 11 -12.94 9.10 -0.24
N LEU A 12 -12.02 8.17 -0.54
CA LEU A 12 -11.25 7.41 0.44
C LEU A 12 -10.01 8.15 0.95
N TRP A 13 -9.49 9.10 0.17
CA TRP A 13 -8.16 9.68 0.41
C TRP A 13 -8.20 11.16 0.76
N LEU A 14 -9.20 11.88 0.27
CA LEU A 14 -9.34 13.31 0.48
C LEU A 14 -10.53 13.52 1.42
N SER A 15 -10.23 13.94 2.64
CA SER A 15 -11.23 14.42 3.60
C SER A 15 -11.29 15.95 3.56
N ASP A 16 -12.38 16.54 4.04
CA ASP A 16 -12.58 17.99 4.03
C ASP A 16 -11.36 18.73 4.61
N GLY A 17 -10.72 19.55 3.78
CA GLY A 17 -9.57 20.38 4.15
C GLY A 17 -8.19 19.79 3.86
N VAL A 18 -8.07 18.51 3.48
CA VAL A 18 -6.78 17.92 3.07
C VAL A 18 -6.67 17.95 1.54
N SER A 19 -5.76 18.79 1.03
CA SER A 19 -5.42 18.84 -0.39
C SER A 19 -4.05 18.17 -0.63
N GLY A 20 -3.96 17.29 -1.62
CA GLY A 20 -2.71 16.62 -1.96
C GLY A 20 -2.87 15.56 -3.06
N PRO A 21 -1.77 14.87 -3.42
CA PRO A 21 -1.80 13.83 -4.44
C PRO A 21 -2.57 12.60 -3.95
N LEU A 22 -3.30 11.97 -4.86
CA LEU A 22 -3.86 10.65 -4.62
C LEU A 22 -2.74 9.60 -4.63
N PRO A 23 -2.80 8.58 -3.78
CA PRO A 23 -1.80 7.52 -3.84
C PRO A 23 -1.99 6.73 -5.14
N SER A 24 -0.91 6.46 -5.87
CA SER A 24 -0.96 5.56 -7.03
C SER A 24 -1.31 4.12 -6.63
N GLU A 25 -1.66 3.26 -7.59
CA GLU A 25 -1.95 1.85 -7.31
C GLU A 25 -0.80 1.15 -6.54
N GLU A 26 0.44 1.34 -6.98
CA GLU A 26 1.60 0.73 -6.31
C GLU A 26 1.83 1.36 -4.92
N THR A 27 1.54 2.65 -4.75
CA THR A 27 1.62 3.31 -3.42
C THR A 27 0.59 2.72 -2.47
N THR A 28 -0.65 2.59 -2.94
CA THR A 28 -1.76 1.97 -2.20
C THR A 28 -1.42 0.53 -1.83
N ARG A 29 -0.85 -0.24 -2.78
CA ARG A 29 -0.39 -1.60 -2.53
C ARG A 29 0.68 -1.66 -1.44
N ARG A 30 1.69 -0.78 -1.48
CA ARG A 30 2.76 -0.71 -0.47
C ARG A 30 2.24 -0.34 0.91
N LEU A 31 1.28 0.60 0.98
CA LEU A 31 0.57 0.94 2.22
C LEU A 31 -0.18 -0.28 2.76
N LEU A 32 -0.97 -0.96 1.94
CA LEU A 32 -1.72 -2.14 2.35
C LEU A 32 -0.79 -3.27 2.85
N ILE A 33 0.36 -3.47 2.20
CA ILE A 33 1.36 -4.46 2.65
C ILE A 33 1.95 -4.05 4.00
N HIS A 34 2.40 -2.80 4.12
CA HIS A 34 3.03 -2.29 5.33
C HIS A 34 2.10 -2.34 6.55
N HIS A 35 0.82 -2.05 6.35
CA HIS A 35 -0.20 -2.09 7.41
C HIS A 35 -0.79 -3.49 7.65
N GLY A 36 -0.25 -4.52 7.00
CA GLY A 36 -0.63 -5.92 7.23
C GLY A 36 -2.01 -6.31 6.67
N TRP A 37 -2.56 -5.52 5.74
CA TRP A 37 -3.76 -5.90 5.00
C TRP A 37 -3.45 -6.92 3.92
N LEU A 38 -2.29 -6.76 3.27
CA LEU A 38 -1.78 -7.63 2.24
C LEU A 38 -0.38 -8.17 2.61
N GLU A 39 -0.01 -9.27 1.99
CA GLU A 39 1.35 -9.81 2.02
C GLU A 39 1.82 -10.14 0.60
N LEU A 40 3.13 -10.07 0.37
CA LEU A 40 3.73 -10.56 -0.85
C LEU A 40 4.05 -12.05 -0.68
N ALA A 41 3.29 -12.89 -1.37
CA ALA A 41 3.53 -14.32 -1.40
C ALA A 41 4.23 -14.71 -2.71
N PRO A 42 5.20 -15.64 -2.67
CA PRO A 42 5.79 -16.18 -3.88
C PRO A 42 4.73 -16.95 -4.68
N TYR A 43 4.62 -16.65 -5.96
CA TYR A 43 3.73 -17.31 -6.91
C TYR A 43 4.54 -17.85 -8.10
N GLY A 44 4.69 -19.17 -8.16
CA GLY A 44 5.62 -19.80 -9.09
C GLY A 44 7.08 -19.48 -8.75
N ARG A 45 7.98 -19.59 -9.73
CA ARG A 45 9.43 -19.45 -9.51
C ARG A 45 9.93 -18.00 -9.51
N THR A 46 9.21 -17.06 -10.10
CA THR A 46 9.73 -15.71 -10.39
C THR A 46 8.77 -14.56 -10.12
N GLN A 47 7.49 -14.81 -9.84
CA GLN A 47 6.49 -13.75 -9.63
C GLN A 47 6.08 -13.69 -8.16
N SER A 48 5.99 -12.48 -7.61
CA SER A 48 5.35 -12.25 -6.31
C SER A 48 3.92 -11.77 -6.54
N ARG A 49 2.96 -12.28 -5.77
CA ARG A 49 1.57 -11.82 -5.79
C ARG A 49 1.19 -11.24 -4.45
N SER A 50 0.41 -10.16 -4.46
CA SER A 50 -0.21 -9.64 -3.25
C SER A 50 -1.42 -10.49 -2.87
N LEU A 51 -1.39 -11.10 -1.69
CA LEU A 51 -2.48 -11.88 -1.10
C LEU A 51 -3.01 -11.17 0.14
N ALA A 52 -4.26 -11.45 0.50
CA ALA A 52 -4.81 -10.98 1.77
C ALA A 52 -4.21 -11.76 2.94
N THR A 53 -3.86 -11.06 4.02
CA THR A 53 -3.36 -11.70 5.24
C THR A 53 -4.47 -12.44 5.99
N GLU A 54 -4.09 -13.36 6.89
CA GLU A 54 -5.06 -14.09 7.72
C GLU A 54 -5.95 -13.15 8.56
N LYS A 55 -5.40 -12.01 9.02
CA LYS A 55 -6.15 -10.96 9.71
C LYS A 55 -7.27 -10.40 8.83
N THR A 56 -6.94 -10.04 7.60
CA THR A 56 -7.91 -9.53 6.60
C THR A 56 -8.99 -10.57 6.29
N VAL A 57 -8.60 -11.86 6.27
CA VAL A 57 -9.52 -12.99 6.08
C VAL A 57 -10.49 -13.16 7.23
N LYS A 58 -9.97 -13.29 8.46
CA LYS A 58 -10.80 -13.45 9.67
C LYS A 58 -11.71 -12.25 9.92
N GLY A 59 -11.27 -11.06 9.55
CA GLY A 59 -12.07 -9.83 9.66
C GLY A 59 -13.17 -9.70 8.60
N GLY A 60 -13.24 -10.60 7.61
CA GLY A 60 -14.30 -10.58 6.59
C GLY A 60 -14.23 -9.39 5.64
N TYR A 61 -13.03 -8.89 5.33
CA TYR A 61 -12.85 -7.65 4.54
C TYR A 61 -12.94 -7.83 3.02
N GLY A 62 -13.25 -9.02 2.49
CA GLY A 62 -13.41 -9.19 1.03
C GLY A 62 -14.34 -10.30 0.55
N GLN A 63 -14.86 -10.13 -0.67
CA GLN A 63 -15.81 -11.03 -1.33
C GLN A 63 -15.22 -12.43 -1.59
N ASN A 64 -13.97 -12.49 -2.02
CA ASN A 64 -13.24 -13.74 -2.24
C ASN A 64 -12.57 -14.27 -0.96
N ILE A 65 -12.87 -13.64 0.17
CA ILE A 65 -12.14 -13.76 1.44
C ILE A 65 -13.08 -14.29 2.55
N ASP A 66 -14.40 -14.20 2.39
CA ASP A 66 -15.39 -14.74 3.32
C ASP A 66 -15.66 -16.25 3.06
N PRO A 67 -15.42 -17.15 4.03
CA PRO A 67 -15.76 -18.56 3.91
C PRO A 67 -17.29 -18.84 3.98
N SER A 68 -18.12 -17.91 4.46
CA SER A 68 -19.57 -18.10 4.60
C SER A 68 -20.37 -17.90 3.31
N GLY A 69 -19.81 -17.20 2.31
CA GLY A 69 -20.42 -17.04 0.98
C GLY A 69 -20.19 -18.20 0.00
N LYS A 70 -19.57 -19.30 0.45
CA LYS A 70 -19.09 -20.37 -0.43
C LYS A 70 -20.10 -21.50 -0.64
N HIS A 71 -21.15 -21.26 -1.43
CA HIS A 71 -21.70 -22.36 -2.22
C HIS A 71 -20.65 -22.71 -3.30
N SER A 72 -20.01 -23.89 -3.18
CA SER A 72 -19.04 -24.48 -4.13
C SER A 72 -17.53 -24.18 -3.93
N ILE A 73 -16.98 -24.52 -2.76
CA ILE A 73 -15.52 -24.78 -2.62
C ILE A 73 -15.03 -25.91 -3.56
N ARG A 74 -15.94 -26.78 -4.03
CA ARG A 74 -15.60 -28.01 -4.78
C ARG A 74 -15.19 -27.82 -6.24
N LEU A 75 -15.30 -26.62 -6.82
CA LEU A 75 -14.98 -26.41 -8.25
C LEU A 75 -13.67 -25.68 -8.53
N SER A 76 -12.90 -25.26 -7.52
CA SER A 76 -11.73 -24.40 -7.76
C SER A 76 -10.54 -24.67 -6.83
N GLY A 77 -9.98 -25.89 -6.84
CA GLY A 77 -8.60 -26.16 -6.37
C GLY A 77 -8.16 -25.38 -5.10
N GLY A 78 -9.02 -25.39 -4.08
CA GLY A 78 -9.25 -24.28 -3.16
C GLY A 78 -8.21 -24.04 -2.05
N ALA A 79 -6.92 -24.03 -2.36
CA ALA A 79 -5.88 -23.63 -1.39
C ALA A 79 -4.77 -22.71 -1.93
N ARG A 80 -4.69 -22.40 -3.24
CA ARG A 80 -3.50 -21.68 -3.78
C ARG A 80 -3.76 -20.60 -4.83
N SER A 81 -5.01 -20.26 -5.13
CA SER A 81 -5.31 -19.42 -6.29
C SER A 81 -6.53 -18.53 -6.08
N PHE A 82 -6.56 -17.74 -5.01
CA PHE A 82 -7.46 -16.58 -4.97
C PHE A 82 -6.82 -15.45 -5.79
N PRO A 83 -7.38 -15.09 -6.96
CA PRO A 83 -6.83 -14.06 -7.81
C PRO A 83 -7.22 -12.71 -7.22
N PHE A 84 -6.22 -12.01 -6.66
CA PHE A 84 -6.32 -10.60 -6.25
C PHE A 84 -7.27 -10.33 -5.05
N PRO A 85 -6.81 -9.59 -4.02
CA PRO A 85 -7.67 -9.21 -2.91
C PRO A 85 -8.78 -8.26 -3.42
N VAL A 86 -10.04 -8.70 -3.30
CA VAL A 86 -11.22 -7.90 -3.63
C VAL A 86 -11.91 -7.51 -2.32
N PHE A 87 -11.73 -6.27 -1.90
CA PHE A 87 -12.30 -5.75 -0.65
C PHE A 87 -13.80 -5.46 -0.78
N TRP A 88 -14.56 -5.62 0.31
CA TRP A 88 -15.97 -5.19 0.39
C TRP A 88 -16.04 -3.67 0.40
N LYS A 89 -16.95 -3.09 -0.39
CA LYS A 89 -17.01 -1.64 -0.58
C LYS A 89 -17.30 -0.92 0.74
N GLU A 90 -18.15 -1.51 1.57
CA GLU A 90 -18.58 -0.94 2.85
C GLU A 90 -17.44 -0.86 3.87
N ARG A 91 -16.38 -1.65 3.70
CA ARG A 91 -15.22 -1.69 4.61
C ARG A 91 -14.04 -0.84 4.18
N LEU A 92 -14.07 -0.29 2.97
CA LEU A 92 -12.97 0.50 2.42
C LEU A 92 -12.64 1.78 3.20
N PRO A 93 -13.63 2.54 3.72
CA PRO A 93 -13.30 3.73 4.49
C PRO A 93 -12.44 3.41 5.72
N GLU A 94 -12.73 2.29 6.38
CA GLU A 94 -11.96 1.79 7.53
C GLU A 94 -10.53 1.39 7.13
N VAL A 95 -10.40 0.62 6.04
CA VAL A 95 -9.10 0.21 5.51
C VAL A 95 -8.29 1.44 5.11
N ALA A 96 -8.85 2.35 4.31
CA ALA A 96 -8.18 3.57 3.84
C ALA A 96 -7.73 4.47 4.99
N ALA A 97 -8.60 4.69 5.99
CA ALA A 97 -8.27 5.46 7.18
C ALA A 97 -7.06 4.87 7.94
N SER A 98 -6.97 3.54 8.01
CA SER A 98 -5.85 2.86 8.69
C SER A 98 -4.48 3.04 8.01
N LEU A 99 -4.46 3.41 6.72
CA LEU A 99 -3.23 3.59 5.94
C LEU A 99 -2.56 4.95 6.17
N GLY A 100 -3.27 5.89 6.81
CA GLY A 100 -2.69 7.17 7.23
C GLY A 100 -2.24 8.11 6.11
N TRP A 101 -2.67 7.90 4.86
CA TRP A 101 -2.26 8.75 3.72
C TRP A 101 -2.52 10.25 3.92
N PRO A 102 -3.70 10.70 4.41
CA PRO A 102 -3.92 12.13 4.70
C PRO A 102 -2.95 12.70 5.74
N LYS A 103 -2.54 11.89 6.71
CA LYS A 103 -1.57 12.28 7.74
C LYS A 103 -0.17 12.45 7.16
N ILE A 104 0.21 11.62 6.18
CA ILE A 104 1.48 11.77 5.45
C ILE A 104 1.50 13.10 4.70
N ILE A 105 0.43 13.41 3.96
CA ILE A 105 0.33 14.67 3.19
C ILE A 105 0.44 15.88 4.11
N SER A 106 -0.34 15.93 5.19
CA SER A 106 -0.32 17.05 6.15
C SER A 106 1.06 17.21 6.79
N SER A 107 1.66 16.12 7.28
CA SER A 107 3.00 16.17 7.90
C SER A 107 4.06 16.67 6.92
N VAL A 108 4.01 16.25 5.65
CA VAL A 108 4.94 16.72 4.61
C VAL A 108 4.75 18.22 4.31
N SER A 109 3.51 18.71 4.40
CA SER A 109 3.19 20.12 4.15
C SER A 109 3.76 21.06 5.22
N ASP A 110 3.96 20.56 6.45
CA ASP A 110 4.53 21.33 7.57
C ASP A 110 6.03 21.61 7.39
N PHE A 111 6.73 20.80 6.61
CA PHE A 111 8.15 21.01 6.33
C PHE A 111 8.34 22.07 5.23
N LYS A 112 9.18 23.07 5.52
CA LYS A 112 9.51 24.14 4.58
C LYS A 112 10.44 23.65 3.46
N TRP A 113 11.41 22.79 3.79
CA TRP A 113 12.47 22.43 2.86
C TRP A 113 12.29 21.02 2.28
N LYS A 114 12.53 20.88 0.97
CA LYS A 114 12.40 19.59 0.26
C LYS A 114 13.30 18.49 0.83
N GLN A 115 14.47 18.88 1.36
CA GLN A 115 15.42 17.96 1.99
C GLN A 115 14.87 17.40 3.31
N GLU A 116 14.23 18.24 4.13
CA GLU A 116 13.58 17.81 5.37
C GLU A 116 12.42 16.86 5.08
N ARG A 117 11.57 17.20 4.10
CA ARG A 117 10.48 16.33 3.63
C ARG A 117 11.02 14.95 3.23
N LEU A 118 12.07 14.92 2.41
CA LEU A 118 12.67 13.67 1.97
C LEU A 118 13.28 12.89 3.14
N SER A 119 14.00 13.56 4.04
CA SER A 119 14.59 12.90 5.21
C SER A 119 13.53 12.26 6.10
N TRP A 120 12.43 12.98 6.38
CA TRP A 120 11.32 12.47 7.17
C TRP A 120 10.62 11.29 6.48
N LEU A 121 10.33 11.42 5.18
CA LEU A 121 9.73 10.35 4.38
C LEU A 121 10.62 9.09 4.33
N LEU A 122 11.92 9.27 4.28
CA LEU A 122 12.87 8.16 4.23
C LEU A 122 13.00 7.45 5.58
N ASN A 123 12.90 8.16 6.70
CA ASN A 123 12.96 7.55 8.02
C ASN A 123 11.77 6.64 8.30
N ASP A 124 10.55 7.10 8.00
CA ASP A 124 9.33 6.40 8.41
C ASP A 124 8.57 5.73 7.24
N TYR A 125 8.82 6.15 6.00
CA TYR A 125 8.04 5.75 4.82
C TYR A 125 8.91 5.25 3.65
N ALA A 126 10.14 4.78 3.91
CA ALA A 126 11.03 4.25 2.87
C ALA A 126 10.46 3.04 2.08
N TYR A 127 9.46 2.34 2.63
CA TYR A 127 8.74 1.28 1.94
C TYR A 127 7.91 1.78 0.73
N LEU A 128 7.62 3.09 0.67
CA LEU A 128 6.89 3.68 -0.44
C LEU A 128 7.71 3.68 -1.75
N PRO A 129 7.05 3.64 -2.92
CA PRO A 129 7.73 3.69 -4.21
C PRO A 129 8.51 5.00 -4.42
N THR A 130 9.62 4.94 -5.16
CA THR A 130 10.42 6.13 -5.51
C THR A 130 9.59 7.26 -6.15
N PRO A 131 8.64 6.99 -7.07
CA PRO A 131 7.77 8.04 -7.61
C PRO A 131 6.94 8.76 -6.53
N ALA A 132 6.35 8.02 -5.58
CA ALA A 132 5.55 8.60 -4.51
C ALA A 132 6.40 9.48 -3.57
N LEU A 133 7.58 8.99 -3.19
CA LEU A 133 8.52 9.75 -2.36
C LEU A 133 9.02 11.02 -3.08
N SER A 134 9.20 10.95 -4.40
CA SER A 134 9.58 12.09 -5.24
C SER A 134 8.47 13.15 -5.30
N GLU A 135 7.23 12.72 -5.48
CA GLU A 135 6.06 13.60 -5.50
C GLU A 135 5.84 14.28 -4.14
N LEU A 136 5.83 13.51 -3.04
CA LEU A 136 5.63 14.04 -1.69
C LEU A 136 6.76 15.01 -1.28
N SER A 137 8.02 14.64 -1.51
CA SER A 137 9.15 15.52 -1.12
C SER A 137 9.36 16.71 -2.07
N GLY A 138 8.87 16.63 -3.31
CA GLY A 138 9.20 17.56 -4.40
C GLY A 138 10.65 17.43 -4.91
N MET A 139 11.36 16.37 -4.53
CA MET A 139 12.72 16.05 -4.98
C MET A 139 12.67 15.22 -6.26
N GLY A 140 13.71 15.31 -7.09
CA GLY A 140 13.81 14.49 -8.32
C GLY A 140 13.96 12.99 -8.02
N THR A 141 13.36 12.15 -8.85
CA THR A 141 13.35 10.68 -8.71
C THR A 141 14.75 10.07 -8.59
N ALA A 142 15.73 10.60 -9.33
CA ALA A 142 17.13 10.14 -9.25
C ALA A 142 17.74 10.40 -7.86
N THR A 143 17.46 11.56 -7.26
CA THR A 143 17.92 11.92 -5.92
C THR A 143 17.29 11.01 -4.87
N VAL A 144 15.98 10.79 -4.95
CA VAL A 144 15.26 9.86 -4.07
C VAL A 144 15.83 8.44 -4.19
N LYS A 145 16.07 7.96 -5.41
CA LYS A 145 16.64 6.63 -5.65
C LYS A 145 18.01 6.47 -4.98
N ARG A 146 18.89 7.47 -5.11
CA ARG A 146 20.20 7.47 -4.44
C ARG A 146 20.08 7.48 -2.92
N ALA A 147 19.20 8.34 -2.39
CA ALA A 147 18.98 8.43 -0.95
C ALA A 147 18.44 7.11 -0.37
N LYS A 148 17.48 6.45 -1.03
CA LYS A 148 17.01 5.11 -0.65
C LYS A 148 18.12 4.06 -0.68
N ALA A 149 18.97 4.08 -1.71
CA ALA A 149 20.06 3.12 -1.83
C ALA A 149 21.11 3.31 -0.71
N ALA A 150 21.34 4.55 -0.27
CA ALA A 150 22.24 4.85 0.85
C ALA A 150 21.69 4.39 2.22
N MET A 151 20.36 4.22 2.35
CA MET A 151 19.72 3.70 3.56
C MET A 151 19.66 2.18 3.62
N ALA A 152 19.64 1.50 2.47
CA ALA A 152 19.68 0.06 2.45
C ALA A 152 20.98 -0.36 3.15
N PRO A 153 20.93 -1.22 4.19
CA PRO A 153 22.15 -1.68 4.84
C PRO A 153 23.06 -2.21 3.76
N SER A 154 24.28 -1.65 3.69
CA SER A 154 25.31 -2.16 2.79
C SER A 154 25.40 -3.65 3.10
N ALA A 155 25.03 -4.50 2.14
CA ALA A 155 25.14 -5.93 2.31
C ALA A 155 26.62 -6.21 2.56
N SER A 156 26.99 -6.38 3.83
CA SER A 156 28.31 -6.80 4.23
C SER A 156 28.52 -8.18 3.61
N ILE A 157 29.35 -8.20 2.56
CA ILE A 157 29.88 -9.43 2.00
C ILE A 157 30.81 -9.98 3.08
N HIS A 158 30.36 -11.02 3.77
CA HIS A 158 31.17 -11.92 4.58
C HIS A 158 31.05 -13.32 4.02
#